data_AF-A0A2G5LSD2-F1
#
_entry.id   AF-A0A2G5LSD2-F1
#
_cell.length_a   1.000
_cell.length_b   1.000
_cell.length_c   1.000
_cell.angle_alpha   90.00
_cell.angle_beta   90.00
_cell.angle_gamma   90.00
#
_symmetry.space_group_name_H-M   'P 1'
#
loop_
_entity.id
_entity.type
_entity.pdbx_description
1 polymer ?
#
loop_
_entity_poly.entity_id
_entity_poly.type
_entity_poly.pdbx_seq_one_letter_code
_entity_poly.pdbx_strand_id
1 'polypeptide(L)'
;MLGEGGRGVIWPRPSPHGRAAGNRRSVQAITVNPLFKALDNVLDANERLAFKVLVGGDWNDPRLPADVRAASAAKAEHVLEFIDQQGGAHSTASNGEIDGKVEDVPDLPAPYLTREHFTYPGSEARRLSDFAYVGYAVFEKR
;
A
#
# COMPACT_ATOMS: atom_id res chain seq x y z
N MET A 1 27.36 1.15 28.21
CA MET A 1 25.92 1.40 28.04
C MET A 1 25.55 0.97 26.63
N LEU A 2 24.71 -0.05 26.50
CA LEU A 2 24.21 -0.57 25.22
C LEU A 2 22.91 0.18 24.88
N GLY A 3 22.85 0.80 23.71
CA GLY A 3 21.64 1.34 23.12
C GLY A 3 21.44 0.71 21.75
N GLU A 4 20.83 -0.47 21.71
CA GLU A 4 20.33 -1.07 20.46
C GLU A 4 18.96 -0.46 20.14
N GLY A 5 18.94 0.59 19.31
CA GLY A 5 17.74 1.15 18.72
C GLY A 5 17.57 0.66 17.28
N GLY A 6 16.63 -0.26 17.07
CA GLY A 6 15.92 -0.51 15.82
C GLY A 6 16.74 -0.65 14.54
N ARG A 7 17.28 -1.85 14.27
CA ARG A 7 17.63 -2.23 12.90
C ARG A 7 16.35 -2.24 12.07
N GLY A 8 16.17 -1.22 11.22
CA GLY A 8 15.06 -1.12 10.28
C GLY A 8 14.93 -2.40 9.47
N VAL A 9 13.77 -3.04 9.56
CA VAL A 9 13.45 -4.19 8.72
C VAL A 9 13.33 -3.65 7.30
N ILE A 10 14.30 -3.97 6.45
CA ILE A 10 14.21 -3.70 5.01
C ILE A 10 13.31 -4.79 4.44
N TRP A 11 12.10 -4.40 4.06
CA TRP A 11 11.16 -5.29 3.38
C TRP A 11 11.65 -5.55 1.95
N PRO A 12 11.72 -6.84 1.53
CA PRO A 12 12.08 -7.15 0.16
C PRO A 12 11.01 -6.63 -0.80
N ARG A 13 11.36 -6.51 -2.09
CA ARG A 13 10.39 -6.11 -3.11
C ARG A 13 9.16 -7.05 -3.08
N PRO A 14 7.93 -6.52 -3.05
CA PRO A 14 6.71 -7.31 -3.11
C PRO A 14 6.66 -8.12 -4.40
N SER A 15 6.12 -9.33 -4.28
CA SER A 15 5.87 -10.23 -5.40
C SER A 15 4.39 -10.61 -5.39
N PRO A 16 3.77 -10.86 -6.55
CA PRO A 16 2.40 -11.38 -6.61
C PRO A 16 2.27 -12.78 -5.99
N HIS A 17 3.39 -13.47 -5.75
CA HIS A 17 3.40 -14.85 -5.30
C HIS A 17 3.14 -14.98 -3.80
N GLY A 18 1.88 -15.29 -3.50
CA GLY A 18 1.46 -15.98 -2.29
C GLY A 18 1.79 -15.28 -0.97
N ARG A 19 1.40 -15.94 0.11
CA ARG A 19 1.72 -15.51 1.46
C ARG A 19 3.13 -16.00 1.82
N ALA A 20 3.93 -15.18 2.51
CA ALA A 20 5.23 -15.62 3.02
C ALA A 20 5.12 -16.94 3.79
N ALA A 21 6.04 -17.87 3.54
CA ALA A 21 6.04 -19.20 4.16
C ALA A 21 6.02 -19.07 5.70
N GLY A 22 5.09 -19.79 6.34
CA GLY A 22 4.94 -19.77 7.79
C GLY A 22 4.09 -18.63 8.36
N ASN A 23 3.69 -17.63 7.56
CA ASN A 23 2.73 -16.63 8.04
C ASN A 23 1.34 -17.28 8.20
N ARG A 24 0.86 -17.35 9.45
CA ARG A 24 -0.43 -17.99 9.84
C ARG A 24 -1.43 -17.03 10.48
N ARG A 25 -1.11 -15.73 10.55
CA ARG A 25 -2.01 -14.66 11.02
C ARG A 25 -3.39 -14.71 10.33
N SER A 26 -4.45 -14.37 11.05
CA SER A 26 -5.77 -14.17 10.47
C SER A 26 -5.82 -12.87 9.65
N VAL A 27 -6.86 -12.66 8.83
CA VAL A 27 -7.10 -11.37 8.15
C VAL A 27 -7.11 -10.23 9.17
N GLN A 28 -7.84 -10.39 10.27
CA GLN A 28 -7.95 -9.37 11.33
C GLN A 28 -6.59 -9.01 11.95
N ALA A 29 -5.72 -10.00 12.17
CA ALA A 29 -4.37 -9.76 12.72
C ALA A 29 -3.41 -9.13 11.70
N ILE A 30 -3.72 -9.19 10.40
CA ILE A 30 -2.96 -8.50 9.35
C ILE A 30 -3.47 -7.07 9.19
N THR A 31 -4.79 -6.90 9.06
CA THR A 31 -5.42 -5.60 8.78
C THR A 31 -5.45 -4.65 9.97
N VAL A 32 -4.97 -5.07 11.14
CA VAL A 32 -4.74 -4.18 12.30
C VAL A 32 -3.54 -3.25 12.07
N ASN A 33 -2.66 -3.57 11.10
CA ASN A 33 -1.54 -2.71 10.73
C ASN A 33 -2.07 -1.32 10.31
N PRO A 34 -1.59 -0.22 10.92
CA PRO A 34 -2.11 1.13 10.66
C PRO A 34 -2.02 1.56 9.19
N LEU A 35 -1.06 1.01 8.43
CA LEU A 35 -0.89 1.29 7.01
C LEU A 35 -2.13 0.98 6.17
N PHE A 36 -3.02 0.06 6.60
CA PHE A 36 -4.27 -0.21 5.88
C PHE A 36 -5.19 1.01 5.80
N LYS A 37 -5.07 1.97 6.72
CA LYS A 37 -5.83 3.24 6.66
C LYS A 37 -5.45 4.08 5.42
N ALA A 38 -4.26 3.89 4.88
CA ALA A 38 -3.81 4.56 3.67
C ALA A 38 -4.70 4.26 2.46
N LEU A 39 -5.29 3.06 2.40
CA LEU A 39 -6.19 2.68 1.31
C LEU A 39 -7.39 3.62 1.24
N ASP A 40 -7.92 4.07 2.38
CA ASP A 40 -9.05 4.99 2.40
C ASP A 40 -8.63 6.46 2.32
N ASN A 41 -7.44 6.78 2.82
CA ASN A 41 -6.93 8.14 2.83
C ASN A 41 -6.38 8.58 1.47
N VAL A 42 -5.71 7.69 0.74
CA VAL A 42 -4.99 8.00 -0.50
C VAL A 42 -5.78 7.63 -1.74
N LEU A 43 -6.41 6.46 -1.76
CA LEU A 43 -7.05 5.91 -2.96
C LEU A 43 -8.54 6.26 -3.02
N ASP A 44 -9.03 6.53 -4.22
CA ASP A 44 -10.47 6.63 -4.46
C ASP A 44 -11.16 5.24 -4.46
N ALA A 45 -12.48 5.21 -4.62
CA ALA A 45 -13.25 3.96 -4.62
C ALA A 45 -12.84 2.98 -5.74
N ASN A 46 -12.53 3.47 -6.94
CA ASN A 46 -12.14 2.65 -8.08
C ASN A 46 -10.70 2.15 -7.92
N GLU A 47 -9.81 3.02 -7.47
CA GLU A 47 -8.42 2.65 -7.18
C GLU A 47 -8.34 1.61 -6.05
N ARG A 48 -9.15 1.73 -4.99
CA ARG A 48 -9.23 0.70 -3.93
C ARG A 48 -9.68 -0.65 -4.48
N LEU A 49 -10.65 -0.67 -5.39
CA LEU A 49 -11.10 -1.91 -6.03
C LEU A 49 -9.98 -2.52 -6.87
N ALA A 50 -9.30 -1.70 -7.69
CA ALA A 50 -8.16 -2.13 -8.50
C ALA A 50 -7.01 -2.68 -7.64
N PHE A 51 -6.66 -1.97 -6.55
CA PHE A 51 -5.66 -2.43 -5.58
C PHE A 51 -6.00 -3.83 -5.04
N LYS A 52 -7.24 -4.05 -4.60
CA LYS A 52 -7.69 -5.34 -4.08
C LYS A 52 -7.55 -6.45 -5.12
N VAL A 53 -7.93 -6.19 -6.37
CA VAL A 53 -7.75 -7.15 -7.47
C VAL A 53 -6.27 -7.52 -7.65
N LEU A 54 -5.38 -6.52 -7.64
CA LEU A 54 -3.94 -6.71 -7.87
C LEU A 54 -3.25 -7.52 -6.76
N VAL A 55 -3.70 -7.37 -5.51
CA VAL A 55 -3.18 -8.19 -4.40
C VAL A 55 -3.87 -9.55 -4.27
N GLY A 56 -4.76 -9.92 -5.20
CA GLY A 56 -5.36 -11.26 -5.30
C GLY A 56 -6.80 -11.39 -4.83
N GLY A 57 -7.48 -10.28 -4.52
CA GLY A 57 -8.90 -10.24 -4.21
C GLY A 57 -9.23 -9.42 -2.96
N ASP A 58 -10.52 -9.15 -2.77
CA ASP A 58 -11.02 -8.49 -1.58
C ASP A 58 -10.96 -9.44 -0.38
N TRP A 59 -10.03 -9.19 0.54
CA TRP A 59 -9.88 -9.98 1.77
C TRP A 59 -11.09 -9.89 2.72
N ASN A 60 -12.04 -9.00 2.47
CA ASN A 60 -13.30 -8.92 3.19
C ASN A 60 -14.45 -9.70 2.52
N ASP A 61 -14.29 -10.21 1.29
CA ASP A 61 -15.35 -10.94 0.59
C ASP A 61 -15.58 -12.33 1.23
N PRO A 62 -16.70 -12.57 1.93
CA PRO A 62 -16.93 -13.82 2.65
C PRO A 62 -17.06 -15.04 1.72
N ARG A 63 -17.21 -14.84 0.40
CA ARG A 63 -17.28 -15.92 -0.59
C ARG A 63 -15.90 -16.54 -0.88
N LEU A 64 -14.81 -15.84 -0.54
CA LEU A 64 -13.46 -16.35 -0.70
C LEU A 64 -13.03 -17.23 0.50
N PRO A 65 -12.29 -18.32 0.26
CA PRO A 65 -11.69 -19.13 1.32
C PRO A 65 -10.86 -18.29 2.30
N ALA A 66 -10.89 -18.63 3.58
CA ALA A 66 -10.23 -17.84 4.63
C ALA A 66 -8.71 -17.69 4.43
N ASP A 67 -8.06 -18.73 3.91
CA ASP A 67 -6.65 -18.74 3.53
C ASP A 67 -6.36 -17.82 2.34
N VAL A 68 -7.24 -17.79 1.33
CA VAL A 68 -7.13 -16.88 0.18
C VAL A 68 -7.29 -15.42 0.62
N ARG A 69 -8.24 -15.14 1.51
CA ARG A 69 -8.41 -13.80 2.10
C ARG A 69 -7.20 -13.37 2.90
N ALA A 70 -6.68 -14.25 3.75
CA ALA A 70 -5.46 -13.99 4.53
C ALA A 70 -4.22 -13.81 3.65
N ALA A 71 -4.11 -14.55 2.54
CA ALA A 71 -3.03 -14.38 1.58
C ALA A 71 -3.12 -13.03 0.84
N SER A 72 -4.33 -12.59 0.48
CA SER A 72 -4.56 -11.28 -0.16
C SER A 72 -4.27 -10.12 0.80
N ALA A 73 -4.72 -10.22 2.06
CA ALA A 73 -4.39 -9.25 3.10
C ALA A 73 -2.87 -9.19 3.37
N ALA A 74 -2.19 -10.34 3.43
CA ALA A 74 -0.74 -10.37 3.64
C ALA A 74 0.04 -9.75 2.47
N LYS A 75 -0.43 -9.93 1.23
CA LYS A 75 0.14 -9.24 0.06
C LYS A 75 -0.09 -7.73 0.12
N ALA A 76 -1.28 -7.30 0.52
CA ALA A 76 -1.59 -5.88 0.74
C ALA A 76 -0.66 -5.26 1.79
N GLU A 77 -0.52 -5.90 2.95
CA GLU A 77 0.37 -5.46 4.03
C GLU A 77 1.80 -5.30 3.52
N HIS A 78 2.35 -6.32 2.84
CA HIS A 78 3.72 -6.26 2.34
C HIS A 78 3.92 -5.16 1.28
N VAL A 79 2.93 -4.90 0.42
CA VAL A 79 2.98 -3.77 -0.53
C VAL A 79 3.01 -2.45 0.22
N LEU A 80 2.17 -2.27 1.23
CA LEU A 80 2.11 -1.05 2.02
C LEU A 80 3.40 -0.82 2.81
N GLU A 81 3.90 -1.84 3.51
CA GLU A 81 5.18 -1.81 4.23
C GLU A 81 6.36 -1.50 3.30
N PHE A 82 6.35 -2.06 2.09
CA PHE A 82 7.37 -1.75 1.09
C PHE A 82 7.28 -0.32 0.55
N ILE A 83 6.09 0.28 0.51
CA ILE A 83 5.92 1.68 0.11
C ILE A 83 6.38 2.60 1.25
N ASP A 84 5.89 2.41 2.48
CA ASP A 84 6.26 3.18 3.69
C ASP A 84 7.78 3.20 3.90
N GLN A 85 8.50 2.11 3.70
CA GLN A 85 9.97 2.15 3.87
C GLN A 85 10.72 3.00 2.83
N GLN A 86 10.08 3.47 1.76
CA GLN A 86 10.76 4.21 0.69
C GLN A 86 10.87 5.70 0.97
N GLY A 87 9.94 6.31 1.71
CA GLY A 87 9.89 7.76 1.85
C GLY A 87 9.77 8.47 0.49
N GLY A 88 10.24 9.72 0.46
CA GLY A 88 10.37 10.48 -0.77
C GLY A 88 9.87 11.92 -0.61
N ALA A 89 9.41 12.49 -1.72
CA ALA A 89 8.87 13.84 -1.70
C ALA A 89 7.65 13.90 -0.78
N HIS A 90 7.70 14.76 0.25
CA HIS A 90 6.64 14.89 1.25
C HIS A 90 6.29 13.57 1.96
N SER A 91 7.26 12.67 2.12
CA SER A 91 7.07 11.38 2.80
C SER A 91 8.23 11.04 3.72
N THR A 92 7.92 10.51 4.91
CA THR A 92 8.92 10.07 5.87
C THR A 92 9.01 8.55 5.88
N ALA A 93 10.14 8.01 5.44
CA ALA A 93 10.33 6.57 5.36
C ALA A 93 10.16 5.85 6.72
N SER A 94 9.40 4.75 6.72
CA SER A 94 9.20 3.84 7.85
C SER A 94 8.57 4.50 9.08
N ASN A 95 7.64 5.45 8.88
CA ASN A 95 6.91 6.09 9.97
C ASN A 95 5.58 5.39 10.29
N GLY A 96 5.21 4.35 9.53
CA GLY A 96 3.95 3.63 9.71
C GLY A 96 2.74 4.33 9.10
N GLU A 97 2.99 5.30 8.21
CA GLU A 97 1.98 6.01 7.42
C GLU A 97 2.33 5.93 5.92
N ILE A 98 1.44 6.42 5.06
CA ILE A 98 1.68 6.55 3.63
C ILE A 98 1.47 8.01 3.30
N ASP A 99 2.58 8.74 3.21
CA ASP A 99 2.59 10.19 3.16
C ASP A 99 2.55 10.74 1.73
N GLY A 100 2.37 12.05 1.61
CA GLY A 100 2.54 12.80 0.36
C GLY A 100 1.30 12.80 -0.53
N LYS A 101 0.13 12.78 0.09
CA LYS A 101 -1.13 13.24 -0.53
C LYS A 101 -1.12 14.77 -0.64
N VAL A 102 -1.69 15.30 -1.71
CA VAL A 102 -1.90 16.74 -1.88
C VAL A 102 -3.18 17.13 -1.14
N GLU A 103 -3.08 18.13 -0.27
CA GLU A 103 -4.24 18.68 0.48
C GLU A 103 -4.98 19.74 -0.34
N ASP A 104 -4.24 20.56 -1.09
CA ASP A 104 -4.77 21.66 -1.90
C ASP A 104 -4.82 21.25 -3.37
N VAL A 105 -5.91 20.57 -3.75
CA VAL A 105 -6.13 20.10 -5.11
C VAL A 105 -6.57 21.29 -5.97
N PRO A 106 -6.04 21.45 -7.21
CA PRO A 106 -6.48 22.51 -8.11
C PRO A 106 -8.00 22.56 -8.28
N ASP A 107 -8.57 23.76 -8.29
CA ASP A 107 -10.00 23.98 -8.57
C ASP A 107 -10.31 23.75 -10.06
N LEU A 108 -10.38 22.47 -10.43
CA LEU A 108 -10.67 21.99 -11.77
C LEU A 108 -11.91 21.09 -11.73
N PRO A 109 -12.75 21.11 -12.79
CA PRO A 109 -13.83 20.14 -12.89
C PRO A 109 -13.29 18.71 -12.87
N ALA A 110 -14.02 17.80 -12.22
CA ALA A 110 -13.61 16.41 -12.00
C ALA A 110 -13.04 15.68 -13.25
N PRO A 111 -13.56 15.86 -14.49
CA PRO A 111 -12.99 15.21 -15.67
C PRO A 111 -11.55 15.61 -16.02
N TYR A 112 -11.08 16.75 -15.51
CA TYR A 112 -9.71 17.24 -15.71
C TYR A 112 -8.78 16.90 -14.55
N LEU A 113 -9.32 16.41 -13.44
CA LEU A 113 -8.52 15.95 -12.31
C LEU A 113 -8.03 14.54 -12.60
N THR A 114 -6.71 14.38 -12.69
CA THR A 114 -6.06 13.08 -12.74
C THR A 114 -5.54 12.71 -11.35
N ARG A 115 -5.20 11.44 -11.15
CA ARG A 115 -4.42 10.94 -10.00
C ARG A 115 -3.17 11.78 -9.73
N GLU A 116 -2.65 12.47 -10.74
CA GLU A 116 -1.44 13.27 -10.61
C GLU A 116 -1.63 14.49 -9.71
N HIS A 117 -2.84 15.05 -9.66
CA HIS A 117 -3.15 16.21 -8.85
C HIS A 117 -3.34 15.90 -7.35
N PHE A 118 -3.52 14.63 -6.98
CA PHE A 118 -3.85 14.24 -5.60
C PHE A 118 -2.64 13.75 -4.79
N THR A 119 -1.46 13.61 -5.40
CA THR A 119 -0.26 13.11 -4.72
C THR A 119 1.01 13.77 -5.24
N TYR A 120 2.03 13.93 -4.40
CA TYR A 120 3.31 14.50 -4.83
C TYR A 120 4.09 13.48 -5.68
N PRO A 121 4.66 13.86 -6.84
CA PRO A 121 5.53 12.97 -7.61
C PRO A 121 6.68 12.41 -6.75
N GLY A 122 6.85 11.08 -6.75
CA GLY A 122 7.88 10.40 -5.95
C GLY A 122 7.56 10.23 -4.46
N SER A 123 6.34 10.55 -4.02
CA SER A 123 5.86 10.24 -2.66
C SER A 123 5.41 8.79 -2.50
N GLU A 124 5.21 8.37 -1.26
CA GLU A 124 4.61 7.08 -0.93
C GLU A 124 3.17 6.98 -1.44
N ALA A 125 2.37 8.03 -1.25
CA ALA A 125 1.00 8.09 -1.77
C ALA A 125 0.95 7.98 -3.30
N ARG A 126 1.88 8.62 -4.01
CA ARG A 126 2.03 8.45 -5.46
C ARG A 126 2.29 7.00 -5.83
N ARG A 127 3.22 6.32 -5.14
CA ARG A 127 3.52 4.90 -5.39
C ARG A 127 2.35 3.99 -5.09
N LEU A 128 1.54 4.31 -4.09
CA LEU A 128 0.31 3.55 -3.78
C LEU A 128 -0.75 3.72 -4.89
N SER A 129 -0.99 4.94 -5.36
CA SER A 129 -1.88 5.20 -6.52
C SER A 129 -1.33 4.58 -7.81
N ASP A 130 -0.01 4.63 -8.04
CA ASP A 130 0.64 3.94 -9.16
C ASP A 130 0.49 2.42 -9.07
N PHE A 131 0.66 1.84 -7.89
CA PHE A 131 0.40 0.41 -7.70
C PHE A 131 -1.04 0.06 -8.03
N ALA A 132 -2.03 0.85 -7.61
CA ALA A 132 -3.44 0.62 -7.97
C ALA A 132 -3.69 0.68 -9.49
N TYR A 133 -2.82 1.34 -10.26
CA TYR A 133 -2.93 1.48 -11.71
C TYR A 133 -2.17 0.40 -12.50
N VAL A 134 -0.91 0.08 -12.12
CA VAL A 134 -0.04 -0.86 -12.87
C VAL A 134 0.38 -2.10 -12.09
N GLY A 135 -0.02 -2.23 -10.83
CA GLY A 135 0.35 -3.33 -9.95
C GLY A 135 1.86 -3.39 -9.68
N TYR A 136 2.38 -4.61 -9.53
CA TYR A 136 3.76 -4.88 -9.15
C TYR A 136 4.81 -4.30 -10.12
N ALA A 137 4.42 -4.01 -11.37
CA ALA A 137 5.29 -3.35 -12.35
C ALA A 137 5.78 -1.96 -11.88
N VAL A 138 5.07 -1.31 -10.95
CA VAL A 138 5.51 -0.05 -10.33
C VAL A 138 6.87 -0.18 -9.65
N PHE A 139 7.24 -1.38 -9.19
CA PHE A 139 8.49 -1.63 -8.49
C PHE A 139 9.62 -2.13 -9.40
N GLU A 140 9.35 -2.37 -10.68
CA GLU A 140 10.33 -2.94 -11.63
C GLU A 140 11.23 -1.88 -12.26
N LYS A 141 10.78 -0.63 -12.36
CA LYS A 141 11.56 0.46 -12.96
C LYS A 141 12.48 1.12 -11.93
N ARG A 142 13.79 0.97 -12.13
CA ARG A 142 14.84 1.86 -11.64
C ARG A 142 15.69 2.29 -12.82
#